data_AF-A0A2V6G8G4-F1
#
_entry.id   AF-A0A2V6G8G4-F1
#
_cell.length_a   1.000
_cell.length_b   1.000
_cell.length_c   1.000
_cell.angle_alpha   90.00
_cell.angle_beta   90.00
_cell.angle_gamma   90.00
#
_symmetry.space_group_name_H-M   'P 1'
#
loop_
_entity.id
_entity.type
_entity.pdbx_description
1 polymer ?
#
loop_
_entity_poly.entity_id
_entity_poly.type
_entity_poly.pdbx_seq_one_letter_code
_entity_poly.pdbx_strand_id
1 'polypeptide(L)'
;MGADANVREESKAAAAALVDLANTLDELAKHATGSARLGAAYEATFRTGTCVKEPVRDVLARAQSDLAATRAQAAAFGRTIWSEVMPNQTAPPPDDAQLLRLLFDRLAADHGKTAEDALAQWRTNVVAIDKFVHEQRIMTLPDPLTLIVDLSPAFFVGQSVGGVYPPGPFAPNAKTILFLPTPSRDATPQQREAFFRDFNEHFNKMIVPHELIPGHYVQFKIAAHQPHKIRAVFPDPLYVEGWGTFCERIYRPHDRRYPRPHRKHVARGSRALRHE
;
A
#
# COMPACT_ATOMS: atom_id res chain seq x y z
N MET A 1 -33.90 -19.78 28.62
CA MET A 1 -34.02 -18.37 29.06
C MET A 1 -32.75 -17.80 29.73
N GLY A 2 -31.70 -18.59 30.03
CA GLY A 2 -30.52 -18.10 30.78
C GLY A 2 -29.36 -17.49 29.96
N ALA A 3 -29.10 -17.97 28.73
CA ALA A 3 -27.96 -17.47 27.94
C ALA A 3 -28.13 -16.00 27.52
N ASP A 4 -29.32 -15.60 27.08
CA ASP A 4 -29.59 -14.21 26.70
C ASP A 4 -29.59 -13.24 27.89
N ALA A 5 -29.89 -13.71 29.10
CA ALA A 5 -29.84 -12.89 30.31
C ALA A 5 -28.39 -12.58 30.69
N ASN A 6 -27.52 -13.59 30.70
CA ASN A 6 -26.09 -13.43 30.97
C ASN A 6 -25.41 -12.56 29.90
N VAL A 7 -25.70 -12.78 28.60
CA VAL A 7 -25.16 -11.93 27.52
C VAL A 7 -25.58 -10.47 27.69
N ARG A 8 -26.83 -10.21 28.13
CA ARG A 8 -27.30 -8.85 28.38
C ARG A 8 -26.64 -8.21 29.59
N GLU A 9 -26.37 -8.98 30.65
CA GLU A 9 -25.68 -8.50 31.84
C GLU A 9 -24.21 -8.18 31.55
N GLU A 10 -23.48 -9.11 30.94
CA GLU A 10 -22.08 -8.92 30.55
C GLU A 10 -21.93 -7.77 29.54
N SER A 11 -22.84 -7.66 28.57
CA SER A 11 -22.86 -6.52 27.63
C SER A 11 -23.07 -5.18 28.34
N LYS A 12 -23.89 -5.13 29.40
CA LYS A 12 -24.08 -3.91 30.20
C LYS A 12 -22.82 -3.54 30.96
N ALA A 13 -22.17 -4.53 31.58
CA ALA A 13 -20.92 -4.32 32.30
C ALA A 13 -19.80 -3.82 31.36
N ALA A 14 -19.65 -4.44 30.19
CA ALA A 14 -18.69 -4.01 29.17
C ALA A 14 -18.97 -2.59 28.66
N ALA A 15 -20.24 -2.28 28.36
CA ALA A 15 -20.64 -0.93 27.92
C ALA A 15 -20.35 0.12 29.01
N ALA A 16 -20.66 -0.18 30.28
CA ALA A 16 -20.36 0.71 31.40
C ALA A 16 -18.85 0.94 31.55
N ALA A 17 -18.03 -0.11 31.42
CA ALA A 17 -16.58 0.00 31.49
C ALA A 17 -15.99 0.86 30.35
N LEU A 18 -16.54 0.77 29.13
CA LEU A 18 -16.13 1.63 28.01
C LEU A 18 -16.50 3.09 28.23
N VAL A 19 -17.68 3.36 28.79
CA VAL A 19 -18.10 4.73 29.16
C VAL A 19 -17.20 5.29 30.25
N ASP A 20 -16.87 4.49 31.26
CA ASP A 20 -15.98 4.89 32.35
C ASP A 20 -14.56 5.20 31.85
N LEU A 21 -14.04 4.38 30.93
CA LEU A 21 -12.77 4.65 30.25
C LEU A 21 -12.83 5.96 29.44
N ALA A 22 -13.89 6.19 28.67
CA ALA A 22 -14.05 7.42 27.90
C ALA A 22 -14.07 8.67 28.80
N ASN A 23 -14.87 8.63 29.88
CA ASN A 23 -14.92 9.72 30.86
C ASN A 23 -13.56 9.95 31.52
N THR A 24 -12.85 8.87 31.86
CA THR A 24 -11.49 8.94 32.43
C THR A 24 -10.52 9.61 31.46
N LEU A 25 -10.58 9.27 30.18
CA LEU A 25 -9.75 9.88 29.14
C LEU A 25 -10.09 11.37 28.94
N ASP A 26 -11.37 11.73 28.96
CA ASP A 26 -11.83 13.12 28.85
C ASP A 26 -11.38 13.96 30.04
N GLU A 27 -11.47 13.43 31.27
CA GLU A 27 -10.92 14.12 32.45
C GLU A 27 -9.40 14.25 32.36
N LEU A 28 -8.70 13.16 32.03
CA LEU A 28 -7.24 13.17 31.86
C LEU A 28 -6.80 14.22 30.84
N ALA A 29 -7.50 14.33 29.71
CA ALA A 29 -7.18 15.26 28.64
C ALA A 29 -7.20 16.74 29.10
N LYS A 30 -8.04 17.09 30.09
CA LYS A 30 -8.12 18.47 30.62
C LYS A 30 -6.84 18.92 31.33
N HIS A 31 -6.05 17.98 31.85
CA HIS A 31 -4.84 18.26 32.61
C HIS A 31 -3.59 17.52 32.10
N ALA A 32 -3.70 16.82 30.97
CA ALA A 32 -2.58 16.18 30.31
C ALA A 32 -1.61 17.23 29.75
N THR A 33 -0.39 17.25 30.27
CA THR A 33 0.69 18.16 29.85
C THR A 33 1.89 17.43 29.25
N GLY A 34 1.79 16.10 29.09
CA GLY A 34 2.86 15.27 28.55
C GLY A 34 3.19 15.60 27.09
N SER A 35 4.47 15.43 26.72
CA SER A 35 4.88 15.53 25.32
C SER A 35 4.84 14.16 24.66
N ALA A 36 4.31 14.07 23.43
CA ALA A 36 4.44 12.88 22.60
C ALA A 36 5.90 12.64 22.12
N ARG A 37 6.80 13.61 22.31
CA ARG A 37 8.22 13.48 21.96
C ARG A 37 8.92 12.65 23.02
N LEU A 38 9.44 11.48 22.62
CA LEU A 38 10.14 10.56 23.52
C LEU A 38 11.44 11.15 24.11
N GLY A 39 11.99 12.22 23.53
CA GLY A 39 13.21 12.86 24.02
C GLY A 39 14.36 11.86 24.18
N ALA A 40 14.98 11.81 25.35
CA ALA A 40 16.06 10.88 25.66
C ALA A 40 15.66 9.39 25.55
N ALA A 41 14.37 9.06 25.66
CA ALA A 41 13.89 7.68 25.50
C ALA A 41 13.84 7.23 24.04
N TYR A 42 13.93 8.16 23.07
CA TYR A 42 13.77 7.84 21.65
C TYR A 42 14.79 6.80 21.17
N GLU A 43 16.06 6.93 21.56
CA GLU A 43 17.11 6.02 21.11
C GLU A 43 16.90 4.58 21.62
N ALA A 44 16.49 4.45 22.89
CA ALA A 44 16.18 3.14 23.47
C ALA A 44 14.96 2.50 22.80
N THR A 45 13.89 3.29 22.57
CA THR A 45 12.67 2.82 21.88
C THR A 45 12.96 2.46 20.43
N PHE A 46 13.71 3.30 19.70
CA PHE A 46 14.12 3.05 18.32
C PHE A 46 14.89 1.74 18.23
N ARG A 47 15.94 1.55 19.04
CA ARG A 47 16.73 0.31 19.05
C ARG A 47 15.90 -0.91 19.42
N THR A 48 14.96 -0.79 20.35
CA THR A 48 14.08 -1.89 20.77
C THR A 48 13.11 -2.29 19.66
N GLY A 49 12.51 -1.31 18.96
CA GLY A 49 11.55 -1.57 17.88
C GLY A 49 12.20 -1.98 16.55
N THR A 50 13.45 -1.60 16.32
CA THR A 50 14.14 -1.79 15.04
C THR A 50 15.27 -2.81 15.08
N CYS A 51 15.78 -3.14 16.28
CA CYS A 51 17.03 -3.88 16.46
C CYS A 51 18.26 -3.26 15.79
N VAL A 52 18.18 -2.04 15.25
CA VAL A 52 19.29 -1.33 14.62
C VAL A 52 20.29 -0.92 15.69
N LYS A 53 21.55 -1.33 15.50
CA LYS A 53 22.65 -1.09 16.45
C LYS A 53 23.38 0.23 16.21
N GLU A 54 23.16 0.84 15.06
CA GLU A 54 23.80 2.10 14.67
C GLU A 54 23.21 3.26 15.48
N PRO A 55 24.00 4.28 15.80
CA PRO A 55 23.49 5.48 16.47
C PRO A 55 22.36 6.13 15.66
N VAL A 56 21.27 6.51 16.32
CA VAL A 56 20.10 7.14 15.68
C VAL A 56 20.48 8.36 14.84
N ARG A 57 21.46 9.15 15.30
CA ARG A 57 21.96 10.32 14.57
C ARG A 57 22.55 9.96 13.21
N ASP A 58 23.20 8.81 13.09
CA ASP A 58 23.84 8.36 11.86
C ASP A 58 22.78 7.82 10.89
N VAL A 59 21.78 7.10 11.42
CA VAL A 59 20.59 6.69 10.65
C VAL A 59 19.86 7.91 10.09
N LEU A 60 19.64 8.94 10.91
CA LEU A 60 18.99 10.19 10.50
C LEU A 60 19.79 10.91 9.40
N ALA A 61 21.11 11.04 9.58
CA ALA A 61 21.97 11.69 8.60
C ALA A 61 21.92 11.00 7.23
N ARG A 62 21.95 9.66 7.21
CA ARG A 62 21.78 8.89 5.96
C ARG A 62 20.38 9.07 5.36
N ALA A 63 19.34 8.97 6.17
CA ALA A 63 17.96 9.17 5.69
C ALA A 63 17.76 10.56 5.06
N GLN A 64 18.35 11.61 5.65
CA GLN A 64 18.32 12.97 5.09
C GLN A 64 19.07 13.07 3.76
N SER A 65 20.26 12.44 3.68
CA SER A 65 21.04 12.36 2.45
C SER A 65 20.27 11.63 1.34
N ASP A 66 19.69 10.47 1.66
CA ASP A 66 18.92 9.65 0.72
C ASP A 66 17.66 10.38 0.23
N LEU A 67 16.97 11.12 1.11
CA LEU A 67 15.82 11.93 0.74
C LEU A 67 16.22 13.05 -0.24
N ALA A 68 17.33 13.74 0.02
CA ALA A 68 17.84 14.79 -0.86
C ALA A 68 18.23 14.23 -2.23
N ALA A 69 18.97 13.11 -2.25
CA ALA A 69 19.38 12.44 -3.48
C ALA A 69 18.16 11.93 -4.29
N THR A 70 17.18 11.34 -3.62
CA THR A 70 15.95 10.83 -4.26
C THR A 70 15.14 11.96 -4.88
N ARG A 71 14.99 13.11 -4.20
CA ARG A 71 14.31 14.29 -4.76
C ARG A 71 15.00 14.82 -6.01
N ALA A 72 16.33 14.93 -5.97
CA ALA A 72 17.12 15.37 -7.13
C ALA A 72 16.98 14.37 -8.30
N GLN A 73 17.04 13.06 -8.04
CA GLN A 73 16.84 12.04 -9.05
C GLN A 73 15.43 12.09 -9.67
N ALA A 74 14.40 12.23 -8.83
CA ALA A 74 13.02 12.34 -9.27
C ALA A 74 12.83 13.59 -10.15
N ALA A 75 13.40 14.73 -9.77
CA ALA A 75 13.30 15.96 -10.54
C ALA A 75 14.07 15.85 -11.87
N ALA A 76 15.27 15.25 -11.87
CA ALA A 76 16.03 14.98 -13.08
C ALA A 76 15.24 14.08 -14.05
N PHE A 77 14.65 12.99 -13.56
CA PHE A 77 13.78 12.12 -14.38
C PHE A 77 12.53 12.87 -14.86
N GLY A 78 11.87 13.63 -13.98
CA GLY A 78 10.70 14.44 -14.31
C GLY A 78 10.94 15.40 -15.47
N ARG A 79 12.13 16.01 -15.54
CA ARG A 79 12.54 16.84 -16.68
C ARG A 79 12.60 16.06 -17.99
N THR A 80 13.05 14.80 -17.97
CA THR A 80 13.16 13.97 -19.18
C THR A 80 11.81 13.60 -19.78
N ILE A 81 10.75 13.56 -18.96
CA ILE A 81 9.38 13.19 -19.39
C ILE A 81 8.44 14.39 -19.43
N TRP A 82 8.93 15.61 -19.16
CA TRP A 82 8.07 16.79 -18.98
C TRP A 82 7.15 17.03 -20.17
N SER A 83 7.68 17.04 -21.39
CA SER A 83 6.89 17.28 -22.61
C SER A 83 5.86 16.19 -22.89
N GLU A 84 6.08 14.97 -22.39
CA GLU A 84 5.13 13.84 -22.51
C GLU A 84 3.97 13.99 -21.52
N VAL A 85 4.28 14.33 -20.26
CA VAL A 85 3.29 14.42 -19.17
C VAL A 85 2.54 15.76 -19.17
N MET A 86 3.20 16.84 -19.60
CA MET A 86 2.71 18.22 -19.60
C MET A 86 2.74 18.84 -21.01
N PRO A 87 2.03 18.26 -22.01
CA PRO A 87 2.15 18.68 -23.41
C PRO A 87 1.68 20.13 -23.67
N ASN A 88 0.86 20.69 -22.77
CA ASN A 88 0.33 22.05 -22.88
C ASN A 88 1.17 23.08 -22.10
N GLN A 89 2.28 22.69 -21.48
CA GLN A 89 3.20 23.60 -20.80
C GLN A 89 4.50 23.72 -21.58
N THR A 90 5.08 24.91 -21.61
CA THR A 90 6.27 25.21 -22.41
C THR A 90 7.50 24.45 -21.93
N ALA A 91 7.97 24.74 -20.72
CA ALA A 91 9.20 24.19 -20.17
C ALA A 91 9.04 23.83 -18.69
N PRO A 92 9.78 22.81 -18.20
CA PRO A 92 9.80 22.47 -16.79
C PRO A 92 10.32 23.66 -15.96
N PRO A 93 9.74 23.94 -14.78
CA PRO A 93 10.29 24.92 -13.86
C PRO A 93 11.76 24.62 -13.51
N PRO A 94 12.59 25.65 -13.30
CA PRO A 94 13.96 25.45 -12.85
C PRO A 94 14.03 24.89 -11.42
N ASP A 95 13.06 25.23 -10.57
CA ASP A 95 12.95 24.73 -9.20
C ASP A 95 12.44 23.28 -9.15
N ASP A 96 13.21 22.40 -8.52
CA ASP A 96 12.90 20.96 -8.39
C ASP A 96 11.59 20.71 -7.66
N ALA A 97 11.33 21.45 -6.58
CA ALA A 97 10.14 21.23 -5.76
C ALA A 97 8.86 21.62 -6.51
N GLN A 98 8.88 22.76 -7.21
CA GLN A 98 7.78 23.20 -8.07
C GLN A 98 7.55 22.24 -9.23
N LEU A 99 8.62 21.79 -9.89
CA LEU A 99 8.55 20.80 -10.96
C LEU A 99 7.88 19.51 -10.48
N LEU A 100 8.34 18.95 -9.36
CA LEU A 100 7.79 17.71 -8.82
C LEU A 100 6.34 17.88 -8.40
N ARG A 101 5.99 19.02 -7.77
CA ARG A 101 4.60 19.31 -7.40
C ARG A 101 3.67 19.31 -8.61
N LEU A 102 4.05 19.99 -9.70
CA LEU A 102 3.25 20.02 -10.92
C LEU A 102 3.10 18.64 -11.57
N LEU A 103 4.17 17.83 -11.59
CA LEU A 103 4.10 16.46 -12.10
C LEU A 103 3.19 15.59 -11.25
N PHE A 104 3.36 15.59 -9.92
CA PHE A 104 2.50 14.81 -9.03
C PHE A 104 1.04 15.28 -9.07
N ASP A 105 0.78 16.59 -9.17
CA ASP A 105 -0.58 17.11 -9.32
C ASP A 105 -1.26 16.62 -10.61
N ARG A 106 -0.47 16.51 -11.70
CA ARG A 106 -0.93 15.97 -12.98
C ARG A 106 -1.17 14.47 -12.91
N LEU A 107 -0.24 13.70 -12.33
CA LEU A 107 -0.40 12.24 -12.17
C LEU A 107 -1.57 11.91 -11.25
N ALA A 108 -1.74 12.70 -10.18
CA ALA A 108 -2.85 12.57 -9.25
C ALA A 108 -4.20 12.88 -9.90
N ALA A 109 -4.27 13.43 -11.11
CA ALA A 109 -5.51 13.59 -11.87
C ALA A 109 -5.93 12.31 -12.62
N ASP A 110 -5.04 11.31 -12.75
CA ASP A 110 -5.35 10.03 -13.37
C ASP A 110 -5.90 9.06 -12.32
N HIS A 111 -7.16 9.23 -11.93
CA HIS A 111 -7.81 8.39 -10.91
C HIS A 111 -9.24 8.00 -11.28
N GLY A 112 -9.72 6.92 -10.66
CA GLY A 112 -11.13 6.55 -10.68
C GLY A 112 -12.00 7.55 -9.92
N LYS A 113 -13.30 7.55 -10.20
CA LYS A 113 -14.27 8.45 -9.53
C LYS A 113 -14.95 7.76 -8.36
N THR A 114 -14.93 6.43 -8.34
CA THR A 114 -15.61 5.61 -7.34
C THR A 114 -14.70 4.55 -6.74
N ALA A 115 -15.13 3.95 -5.63
CA ALA A 115 -14.42 2.82 -5.04
C ALA A 115 -14.42 1.60 -5.98
N GLU A 116 -15.48 1.42 -6.75
CA GLU A 116 -15.62 0.37 -7.75
C GLU A 116 -14.63 0.55 -8.91
N ASP A 117 -14.37 1.79 -9.34
CA ASP A 117 -13.33 2.09 -10.33
C ASP A 117 -11.95 1.69 -9.78
N ALA A 118 -11.65 2.07 -8.53
CA ALA A 118 -10.40 1.69 -7.88
C ALA A 118 -10.27 0.17 -7.75
N LEU A 119 -11.34 -0.53 -7.37
CA LEU A 119 -11.36 -1.99 -7.29
C LEU A 119 -11.07 -2.65 -8.64
N ALA A 120 -11.70 -2.18 -9.72
CA ALA A 120 -11.47 -2.68 -11.06
C ALA A 120 -10.02 -2.45 -11.52
N GLN A 121 -9.46 -1.28 -11.21
CA GLN A 121 -8.06 -0.95 -11.50
C GLN A 121 -7.10 -1.87 -10.74
N TRP A 122 -7.31 -2.07 -9.44
CA TRP A 122 -6.49 -2.97 -8.63
C TRP A 122 -6.53 -4.41 -9.17
N ARG A 123 -7.71 -4.95 -9.49
CA ARG A 123 -7.83 -6.28 -10.10
C ARG A 123 -7.08 -6.38 -11.43
N THR A 124 -7.12 -5.34 -12.24
CA THR A 124 -6.34 -5.26 -13.48
C THR A 124 -4.85 -5.27 -13.20
N ASN A 125 -4.38 -4.52 -12.20
CA ASN A 125 -2.98 -4.50 -11.80
C ASN A 125 -2.51 -5.85 -11.26
N VAL A 126 -3.35 -6.59 -10.51
CA VAL A 126 -3.04 -7.95 -10.05
C VAL A 126 -2.79 -8.90 -11.22
N VAL A 127 -3.67 -8.88 -12.23
CA VAL A 127 -3.48 -9.72 -13.43
C VAL A 127 -2.20 -9.33 -14.18
N ALA A 128 -1.91 -8.02 -14.27
CA ALA A 128 -0.70 -7.53 -14.94
C ALA A 128 0.58 -7.97 -14.22
N ILE A 129 0.63 -7.86 -12.89
CA ILE A 129 1.82 -8.23 -12.12
C ILE A 129 2.02 -9.74 -12.05
N ASP A 130 0.94 -10.52 -11.95
CA ASP A 130 0.99 -11.98 -12.00
C ASP A 130 1.59 -12.45 -13.33
N LYS A 131 1.08 -11.91 -14.45
CA LYS A 131 1.64 -12.16 -15.77
C LYS A 131 3.12 -11.76 -15.85
N PHE A 132 3.47 -10.58 -15.36
CA PHE A 132 4.86 -10.10 -15.38
C PHE A 132 5.81 -11.04 -14.60
N VAL A 133 5.42 -11.49 -13.41
CA VAL A 133 6.23 -12.41 -12.60
C VAL A 133 6.46 -13.74 -13.30
N HIS A 134 5.44 -14.28 -13.97
CA HIS A 134 5.55 -15.50 -14.77
C HIS A 134 6.45 -15.31 -16.01
N GLU A 135 6.21 -14.26 -16.80
CA GLU A 135 6.97 -13.99 -18.04
C GLU A 135 8.45 -13.72 -17.76
N GLN A 136 8.75 -12.99 -16.70
CA GLN A 136 10.13 -12.67 -16.30
C GLN A 136 10.77 -13.74 -15.40
N ARG A 137 10.03 -14.82 -15.08
CA ARG A 137 10.49 -15.92 -14.21
C ARG A 137 11.05 -15.41 -12.87
N ILE A 138 10.38 -14.44 -12.26
CA ILE A 138 10.83 -13.81 -11.02
C ILE A 138 10.68 -14.78 -9.84
N MET A 139 9.58 -15.52 -9.76
CA MET A 139 9.34 -16.54 -8.75
C MET A 139 8.24 -17.52 -9.16
N THR A 140 8.15 -18.65 -8.46
CA THR A 140 7.05 -19.61 -8.59
C THR A 140 5.90 -19.20 -7.68
N LEU A 141 4.69 -19.07 -8.25
CA LEU A 141 3.47 -18.73 -7.53
C LEU A 141 2.53 -19.94 -7.44
N PRO A 142 1.68 -20.02 -6.41
CA PRO A 142 0.62 -21.03 -6.36
C PRO A 142 -0.42 -20.78 -7.46
N ASP A 143 -0.86 -21.86 -8.12
CA ASP A 143 -1.92 -21.84 -9.13
C ASP A 143 -3.08 -22.76 -8.70
N PRO A 144 -4.31 -22.25 -8.52
CA PRO A 144 -4.69 -20.83 -8.61
C PRO A 144 -4.17 -20.01 -7.43
N LEU A 145 -4.01 -18.69 -7.65
CA LEU A 145 -3.73 -17.76 -6.56
C LEU A 145 -4.87 -17.78 -5.52
N THR A 146 -4.50 -17.82 -4.24
CA THR A 146 -5.45 -17.71 -3.11
C THR A 146 -5.55 -16.27 -2.62
N LEU A 147 -5.81 -15.34 -3.54
CA LEU A 147 -5.85 -13.90 -3.28
C LEU A 147 -7.24 -13.34 -3.63
N ILE A 148 -7.83 -12.60 -2.71
CA ILE A 148 -9.05 -11.81 -2.91
C ILE A 148 -8.67 -10.34 -2.85
N VAL A 149 -9.13 -9.55 -3.82
CA VAL A 149 -9.08 -8.09 -3.76
C VAL A 149 -10.50 -7.56 -3.72
N ASP A 150 -10.82 -6.84 -2.65
CA ASP A 150 -12.16 -6.31 -2.40
C ASP A 150 -12.14 -4.98 -1.65
N LEU A 151 -13.28 -4.30 -1.58
CA LEU A 151 -13.43 -3.07 -0.80
C LEU A 151 -13.47 -3.37 0.70
N SER A 152 -12.88 -2.47 1.50
CA SER A 152 -13.06 -2.52 2.95
C SER A 152 -14.54 -2.43 3.32
N PRO A 153 -15.05 -3.25 4.26
CA PRO A 153 -16.41 -3.13 4.76
C PRO A 153 -16.73 -1.73 5.30
N ALA A 154 -18.00 -1.33 5.25
CA ALA A 154 -18.42 0.03 5.62
C ALA A 154 -18.23 0.40 7.11
N PHE A 155 -18.05 -0.58 8.00
CA PHE A 155 -17.71 -0.38 9.41
C PHE A 155 -16.18 -0.44 9.64
N PHE A 156 -15.41 -0.49 8.57
CA PHE A 156 -13.97 -0.74 8.52
C PHE A 156 -13.33 0.33 7.60
N VAL A 157 -13.56 1.61 7.94
CA VAL A 157 -13.25 2.77 7.08
C VAL A 157 -11.93 3.45 7.44
N GLY A 158 -11.30 4.07 6.44
CA GLY A 158 -10.08 4.86 6.59
C GLY A 158 -8.83 4.21 5.98
N GLN A 159 -7.78 5.02 5.76
CA GLN A 159 -6.50 4.55 5.23
C GLN A 159 -5.80 3.54 6.15
N SER A 160 -6.03 3.64 7.47
CA SER A 160 -5.45 2.76 8.50
C SER A 160 -5.96 1.32 8.47
N VAL A 161 -6.87 1.00 7.54
CA VAL A 161 -7.62 -0.25 7.50
C VAL A 161 -7.47 -0.99 6.17
N GLY A 162 -7.13 -0.26 5.11
CA GLY A 162 -6.73 -0.84 3.84
C GLY A 162 -5.39 -1.55 3.98
N GLY A 163 -5.33 -2.81 3.57
CA GLY A 163 -4.13 -3.63 3.76
C GLY A 163 -4.35 -5.11 3.47
N VAL A 164 -3.25 -5.85 3.60
CA VAL A 164 -3.20 -7.29 3.33
C VAL A 164 -3.50 -8.08 4.61
N TYR A 165 -4.50 -8.95 4.54
CA TYR A 165 -4.92 -9.87 5.59
C TYR A 165 -4.47 -11.28 5.19
N PRO A 166 -3.26 -11.70 5.59
CA PRO A 166 -2.70 -12.97 5.16
C PRO A 166 -3.25 -14.16 5.97
N PRO A 167 -3.06 -15.40 5.47
CA PRO A 167 -3.31 -16.59 6.26
C PRO A 167 -2.36 -16.65 7.46
N GLY A 168 -2.90 -17.11 8.60
CA GLY A 168 -2.10 -17.42 9.78
C GLY A 168 -1.47 -18.82 9.72
N PRO A 169 -0.55 -19.13 10.64
CA PRO A 169 0.15 -20.43 10.70
C PRO A 169 -0.78 -21.63 10.98
N PHE A 170 -1.97 -21.39 11.54
CA PHE A 170 -2.96 -22.43 11.83
C PHE A 170 -3.92 -22.70 10.66
N ALA A 171 -3.91 -21.86 9.63
CA ALA A 171 -4.70 -22.02 8.41
C ALA A 171 -3.90 -21.53 7.19
N PRO A 172 -2.72 -22.12 6.89
CA PRO A 172 -1.80 -21.61 5.86
C PRO A 172 -2.42 -21.58 4.45
N ASN A 173 -3.39 -22.46 4.19
CA ASN A 173 -4.11 -22.54 2.92
C ASN A 173 -5.26 -21.53 2.81
N ALA A 174 -5.57 -20.76 3.86
CA ALA A 174 -6.62 -19.75 3.79
C ALA A 174 -6.31 -18.68 2.72
N LYS A 175 -7.37 -18.05 2.23
CA LYS A 175 -7.25 -16.96 1.26
C LYS A 175 -6.63 -15.74 1.94
N THR A 176 -5.73 -15.07 1.23
CA THR A 176 -5.32 -13.72 1.58
C THR A 176 -6.35 -12.74 1.05
N ILE A 177 -6.70 -11.73 1.83
CA ILE A 177 -7.62 -10.69 1.41
C ILE A 177 -6.86 -9.36 1.41
N LEU A 178 -6.83 -8.67 0.29
CA LEU A 178 -6.48 -7.27 0.23
C LEU A 178 -7.78 -6.47 0.29
N PHE A 179 -7.95 -5.73 1.40
CA PHE A 179 -9.01 -4.75 1.49
C PHE A 179 -8.51 -3.40 1.02
N LEU A 180 -9.17 -2.84 0.02
CA LEU A 180 -8.86 -1.50 -0.48
C LEU A 180 -9.48 -0.46 0.45
N PRO A 181 -8.72 0.60 0.80
CA PRO A 181 -9.27 1.68 1.60
C PRO A 181 -10.39 2.36 0.79
N THR A 182 -11.44 2.78 1.49
CA THR A 182 -12.56 3.53 0.90
C THR A 182 -12.76 4.85 1.65
N PRO A 183 -13.18 5.92 0.95
CA PRO A 183 -13.52 7.15 1.63
C PRO A 183 -14.71 6.92 2.57
N SER A 184 -14.73 7.62 3.70
CA SER A 184 -15.83 7.50 4.65
C SER A 184 -17.18 7.86 4.01
N ARG A 185 -18.27 7.28 4.54
CA ARG A 185 -19.62 7.52 4.01
C ARG A 185 -20.03 8.99 4.09
N ASP A 186 -19.61 9.68 5.15
CA ASP A 186 -19.85 11.09 5.42
C ASP A 186 -18.84 12.04 4.75
N ALA A 187 -17.89 11.52 3.97
CA ALA A 187 -16.89 12.37 3.29
C ALA A 187 -17.55 13.41 2.35
N THR A 188 -17.08 14.65 2.39
CA THR A 188 -17.51 15.67 1.44
C THR A 188 -17.05 15.34 0.03
N PRO A 189 -17.65 15.92 -1.04
CA PRO A 189 -17.15 15.73 -2.40
C PRO A 189 -15.67 16.07 -2.54
N GLN A 190 -15.19 17.13 -1.86
CA GLN A 190 -13.79 17.52 -1.88
C GLN A 190 -12.88 16.48 -1.20
N GLN A 191 -13.33 15.87 -0.09
CA GLN A 191 -12.57 14.82 0.60
C GLN A 191 -12.49 13.54 -0.23
N ARG A 192 -13.58 13.15 -0.90
CA ARG A 192 -13.58 11.99 -1.81
C ARG A 192 -12.65 12.21 -3.00
N GLU A 193 -12.67 13.41 -3.57
CA GLU A 193 -11.77 13.80 -4.65
C GLU A 193 -10.30 13.71 -4.18
N ALA A 194 -9.97 14.33 -3.05
CA ALA A 194 -8.62 14.26 -2.48
C ALA A 194 -8.17 12.81 -2.23
N PHE A 195 -9.07 11.97 -1.70
CA PHE A 195 -8.80 10.56 -1.49
C PHE A 195 -8.43 9.83 -2.78
N PHE A 196 -9.22 9.97 -3.86
CA PHE A 196 -8.91 9.28 -5.11
C PHE A 196 -7.69 9.86 -5.84
N ARG A 197 -7.38 11.15 -5.64
CA ARG A 197 -6.13 11.76 -6.11
C ARG A 197 -4.91 11.14 -5.44
N ASP A 198 -4.98 10.84 -4.14
CA ASP A 198 -3.92 10.13 -3.40
C ASP A 198 -3.79 8.67 -3.88
N PHE A 199 -4.92 7.99 -4.11
CA PHE A 199 -5.00 6.63 -4.67
C PHE A 199 -5.17 6.62 -6.20
N ASN A 200 -4.35 7.42 -6.89
CA ASN A 200 -4.37 7.49 -8.35
C ASN A 200 -3.82 6.21 -9.02
N GLU A 201 -3.99 6.10 -10.33
CA GLU A 201 -3.58 4.96 -11.14
C GLU A 201 -2.10 4.60 -10.96
N HIS A 202 -1.25 5.62 -10.93
CA HIS A 202 0.19 5.44 -10.89
C HIS A 202 0.65 4.94 -9.52
N PHE A 203 0.10 5.51 -8.44
CA PHE A 203 0.35 5.03 -7.08
C PHE A 203 -0.14 3.59 -6.91
N ASN A 204 -1.39 3.29 -7.30
CA ASN A 204 -1.97 1.95 -7.17
C ASN A 204 -1.13 0.91 -7.95
N LYS A 205 -0.64 1.26 -9.14
CA LYS A 205 0.22 0.37 -9.93
C LYS A 205 1.58 0.13 -9.27
N MET A 206 2.15 1.16 -8.63
CA MET A 206 3.44 1.08 -7.95
C MET A 206 3.37 0.24 -6.67
N ILE A 207 2.29 0.36 -5.90
CA ILE A 207 2.15 -0.28 -4.59
C ILE A 207 1.65 -1.74 -4.68
N VAL A 208 1.01 -2.15 -5.78
CA VAL A 208 0.61 -3.55 -6.01
C VAL A 208 1.73 -4.58 -5.78
N PRO A 209 2.96 -4.42 -6.31
CA PRO A 209 4.05 -5.34 -6.02
C PRO A 209 4.52 -5.33 -4.56
N HIS A 210 4.28 -4.25 -3.81
CA HIS A 210 4.56 -4.17 -2.37
C HIS A 210 3.56 -5.02 -1.59
N GLU A 211 2.27 -4.82 -1.83
CA GLU A 211 1.20 -5.47 -1.07
C GLU A 211 0.97 -6.93 -1.52
N LEU A 212 1.11 -7.19 -2.81
CA LEU A 212 0.68 -8.45 -3.41
C LEU A 212 1.86 -9.26 -3.91
N ILE A 213 2.09 -9.25 -5.22
CA ILE A 213 3.02 -10.14 -5.88
C ILE A 213 4.17 -9.28 -6.41
N PRO A 214 5.44 -9.53 -6.06
CA PRO A 214 5.98 -10.56 -5.16
C PRO A 214 6.04 -10.20 -3.66
N GLY A 215 5.42 -9.09 -3.25
CA GLY A 215 5.50 -8.54 -1.89
C GLY A 215 4.75 -9.31 -0.79
N HIS A 216 3.94 -8.62 0.01
CA HIS A 216 3.38 -9.14 1.26
C HIS A 216 2.53 -10.40 1.09
N TYR A 217 1.69 -10.48 0.04
CA TYR A 217 0.92 -11.71 -0.23
C TYR A 217 1.83 -12.94 -0.28
N VAL A 218 2.91 -12.88 -1.07
CA VAL A 218 3.83 -14.02 -1.21
C VAL A 218 4.63 -14.22 0.07
N GLN A 219 5.17 -13.15 0.65
CA GLN A 219 5.97 -13.19 1.87
C GLN A 219 5.24 -13.89 3.01
N PHE A 220 3.99 -13.48 3.28
CA PHE A 220 3.20 -14.06 4.35
C PHE A 220 2.67 -15.45 4.01
N LYS A 221 2.37 -15.74 2.75
CA LYS A 221 1.98 -17.09 2.33
C LYS A 221 3.11 -18.09 2.62
N ILE A 222 4.34 -17.74 2.25
CA ILE A 222 5.53 -18.57 2.54
C ILE A 222 5.72 -18.70 4.06
N ALA A 223 5.63 -17.60 4.81
CA ALA A 223 5.79 -17.62 6.26
C ALA A 223 4.74 -18.51 6.96
N ALA A 224 3.50 -18.51 6.49
CA ALA A 224 2.43 -19.36 7.02
C ALA A 224 2.68 -20.86 6.76
N HIS A 225 3.27 -21.22 5.62
CA HIS A 225 3.63 -22.60 5.28
C HIS A 225 4.90 -23.11 5.98
N GLN A 226 5.77 -22.22 6.44
CA GLN A 226 7.00 -22.55 7.17
C GLN A 226 7.05 -21.85 8.54
N PRO A 227 6.06 -22.09 9.42
CA PRO A 227 5.93 -21.29 10.63
C PRO A 227 7.01 -21.65 11.64
N HIS A 228 7.66 -20.64 12.19
CA HIS A 228 8.45 -20.76 13.41
C HIS A 228 7.69 -20.11 14.55
N LYS A 229 7.48 -20.81 15.67
CA LYS A 229 6.63 -20.34 16.78
C LYS A 229 6.97 -18.92 17.24
N ILE A 230 8.26 -18.61 17.38
CA ILE A 230 8.71 -17.28 17.80
C ILE A 230 8.46 -16.24 16.70
N ARG A 231 8.75 -16.54 15.42
CA ARG A 231 8.60 -15.55 14.33
C ARG A 231 7.13 -15.27 13.99
N ALA A 232 6.24 -16.23 14.26
CA ALA A 232 4.80 -16.05 14.10
C ALA A 232 4.21 -15.07 15.12
N VAL A 233 4.80 -14.98 16.32
CA VAL A 233 4.35 -14.08 17.40
C VAL A 233 5.13 -12.77 17.40
N PHE A 234 6.41 -12.81 17.04
CA PHE A 234 7.34 -11.68 17.03
C PHE A 234 7.93 -11.50 15.62
N PRO A 235 7.14 -11.01 14.64
CA PRO A 235 7.67 -10.69 13.32
C PRO A 235 8.64 -9.52 13.40
N ASP A 236 9.63 -9.48 12.51
CA ASP A 236 10.52 -8.34 12.33
C ASP A 236 9.90 -7.35 11.33
N PRO A 237 9.39 -6.18 11.78
CA PRO A 237 8.71 -5.24 10.90
C PRO A 237 9.63 -4.65 9.83
N LEU A 238 10.94 -4.52 10.09
CA LEU A 238 11.88 -4.00 9.09
C LEU A 238 12.09 -4.98 7.94
N TYR A 239 12.13 -6.27 8.26
CA TYR A 239 12.18 -7.31 7.23
C TYR A 239 10.88 -7.36 6.42
N VAL A 240 9.73 -7.20 7.08
CA VAL A 240 8.42 -7.19 6.43
C VAL A 240 8.31 -6.03 5.45
N GLU A 241 8.43 -4.79 5.92
CA GLU A 241 8.28 -3.58 5.10
C GLU A 241 9.43 -3.44 4.09
N GLY A 242 10.65 -3.79 4.49
CA GLY A 242 11.81 -3.76 3.62
C GLY A 242 11.69 -4.69 2.41
N TRP A 243 11.04 -5.85 2.57
CA TRP A 243 10.69 -6.73 1.45
C TRP A 243 9.69 -6.07 0.50
N GLY A 244 8.61 -5.49 1.02
CA GLY A 244 7.62 -4.76 0.21
C GLY A 244 8.28 -3.65 -0.61
N THR A 245 9.07 -2.79 0.04
CA THR A 245 9.81 -1.69 -0.62
C THR A 245 10.84 -2.21 -1.64
N PHE A 246 11.46 -3.37 -1.39
CA PHE A 246 12.33 -4.00 -2.37
C PHE A 246 11.54 -4.48 -3.60
N CYS A 247 10.37 -5.07 -3.42
CA CYS A 247 9.51 -5.57 -4.50
C CYS A 247 8.99 -4.45 -5.41
N GLU A 248 8.74 -3.25 -4.91
CA GLU A 248 8.42 -2.06 -5.73
C GLU A 248 9.47 -1.82 -6.82
N ARG A 249 10.75 -2.08 -6.52
CA ARG A 249 11.86 -1.85 -7.46
C ARG A 249 11.97 -2.93 -8.54
N ILE A 250 11.42 -4.12 -8.28
CA ILE A 250 11.42 -5.25 -9.23
C ILE A 250 10.43 -4.97 -10.36
N TYR A 251 9.26 -4.39 -10.04
CA TYR A 251 8.24 -4.09 -11.03
C TYR A 251 8.50 -2.77 -11.75
N ARG A 252 9.45 -2.80 -12.70
CA ARG A 252 9.73 -1.68 -13.61
C ARG A 252 9.46 -2.10 -15.05
N PRO A 253 8.20 -2.02 -15.53
CA PRO A 253 7.83 -2.44 -16.89
C PRO A 253 8.55 -1.65 -18.02
N HIS A 254 9.27 -0.59 -17.68
CA HIS A 254 10.06 0.22 -18.62
C HIS A 254 11.59 0.10 -18.42
N ASP A 255 12.07 -0.70 -17.47
CA ASP A 255 13.49 -0.97 -17.34
C ASP A 255 13.95 -1.76 -18.57
N ARG A 256 14.93 -1.22 -19.30
CA ARG A 256 15.51 -1.81 -20.53
C ARG A 256 16.07 -3.23 -20.32
N ARG A 257 16.28 -3.65 -19.06
CA ARG A 257 16.70 -5.01 -18.71
C ARG A 257 15.59 -6.06 -18.84
N TYR A 258 14.32 -5.65 -18.93
CA TYR A 258 13.19 -6.54 -19.15
C TYR A 258 12.61 -6.30 -20.56
N PRO A 259 12.68 -7.29 -21.47
CA PRO A 259 12.24 -7.12 -22.84
C PRO A 259 10.74 -6.85 -22.91
N ARG A 260 10.33 -5.86 -23.71
CA ARG A 260 8.91 -5.61 -24.00
C ARG A 260 8.33 -6.82 -24.74
N PRO A 261 7.11 -7.28 -24.42
CA PRO A 261 6.39 -8.16 -25.33
C PRO A 261 6.20 -7.40 -26.65
N HIS A 262 6.66 -8.00 -27.75
CA HIS A 262 6.49 -7.44 -29.09
C HIS A 262 5.00 -7.11 -29.31
N ARG A 263 4.67 -5.82 -29.48
CA ARG A 263 3.41 -5.41 -30.09
C ARG A 263 3.40 -5.97 -31.52
N LYS A 264 2.84 -7.16 -31.72
CA LYS A 264 2.43 -7.56 -33.07
C LYS A 264 1.38 -6.54 -33.51
N HIS A 265 1.72 -5.76 -34.53
CA HIS A 265 0.76 -4.95 -35.24
C HIS A 265 -0.41 -5.84 -35.64
N VAL A 266 -1.59 -5.60 -35.05
CA VAL A 266 -2.85 -6.07 -35.63
C VAL A 266 -3.05 -5.21 -36.87
N ALA A 267 -2.49 -5.67 -37.98
CA ALA A 267 -2.83 -5.14 -39.29
C ALA A 267 -4.32 -5.43 -39.51
N ARG A 268 -5.11 -4.37 -39.63
CA ARG A 268 -6.46 -4.42 -40.17
C ARG A 268 -6.40 -5.08 -41.54
N GLY A 269 -6.94 -6.28 -41.64
CA GLY A 269 -7.13 -7.01 -42.88
C GLY A 269 -8.54 -7.59 -42.90
N SER A 270 -9.52 -6.75 -43.18
CA SER A 270 -10.84 -7.21 -43.59
C SER A 270 -10.70 -7.95 -44.92
N ARG A 271 -10.85 -9.27 -44.90
CA ARG A 271 -11.30 -10.01 -46.09
C ARG A 271 -12.22 -11.13 -45.68
N ALA A 272 -13.47 -10.94 -46.07
CA ALA A 272 -14.52 -11.95 -46.05
C ALA A 272 -14.09 -13.18 -46.86
N LEU A 273 -14.37 -14.36 -46.35
CA LEU A 273 -14.58 -15.56 -47.16
C LEU A 273 -15.86 -16.23 -46.67
N ARG A 274 -16.86 -16.23 -47.56
CA ARG A 274 -18.01 -17.11 -47.59
C ARG A 274 -17.62 -18.43 -48.27
N HIS A 275 -18.43 -19.46 -48.01
CA HIS A 275 -18.48 -20.78 -48.67
C HIS A 275 -17.29 -21.69 -48.35
N GLU A 276 -17.43 -22.94 -47.93
CA GLU A 276 -18.53 -23.93 -47.96
C GLU A 276 -18.69 -24.64 -46.61
#